data_AF-A0A7M3Z7U1-F1
#
_entry.id   AF-A0A7M3Z7U1-F1
#
_cell.length_a   1.000
_cell.length_b   1.000
_cell.length_c   1.000
_cell.angle_alpha   90.00
_cell.angle_beta   90.00
_cell.angle_gamma   90.00
#
_symmetry.space_group_name_H-M   'P 1'
#
loop_
_entity.id
_entity.type
_entity.pdbx_description
1 polymer ?
#
loop_
_entity_poly.entity_id
_entity_poly.type
_entity_poly.pdbx_seq_one_letter_code
_entity_poly.pdbx_strand_id
1 'polypeptide(L)' 'MSYEIRRQLNTLRTTGDHKSVNELLAEMIRTHKMLKMKGEIDTLRDRMKQAVDVDVDHLAERLNLAPFQV' A
#
# COMPACT_ATOMS: atom_id res chain seq x y z
N MET A 1 23.24 -18.99 -10.24
CA MET A 1 22.86 -17.56 -10.15
C MET A 1 23.22 -16.88 -11.47
N SER A 2 22.24 -16.34 -12.20
CA SER A 2 22.44 -15.81 -13.57
C SER A 2 23.42 -14.63 -13.59
N TYR A 3 24.38 -14.62 -14.53
CA TYR A 3 25.36 -13.54 -14.70
C TYR A 3 24.68 -12.18 -14.91
N GLU A 4 23.59 -12.18 -15.68
CA GLU A 4 22.84 -10.96 -16.00
C GLU A 4 22.24 -10.33 -14.74
N ILE A 5 21.72 -11.14 -13.81
CA ILE A 5 21.20 -10.64 -12.52
C ILE A 5 22.30 -9.98 -11.70
N ARG A 6 23.51 -10.58 -11.65
CA ARG A 6 24.66 -9.99 -10.94
C ARG A 6 25.14 -8.70 -11.59
N ARG A 7 25.13 -8.62 -12.92
CA ARG A 7 25.47 -7.40 -13.66
C ARG A 7 24.49 -6.28 -13.35
N GLN A 8 23.19 -6.55 -13.47
CA GLN A 8 22.14 -5.57 -13.16
C GLN A 8 22.22 -5.07 -11.71
N LEU A 9 22.39 -5.98 -10.74
CA LEU A 9 22.55 -5.61 -9.34
C LEU A 9 23.80 -4.75 -9.10
N ASN A 10 24.91 -5.02 -9.78
CA ASN A 10 26.11 -4.19 -9.65
C ASN A 10 25.94 -2.82 -10.31
N THR A 11 25.28 -2.74 -11.47
CA THR A 11 24.93 -1.45 -12.09
C THR A 11 24.08 -0.61 -11.16
N LEU A 12 23.02 -1.21 -10.58
CA LEU A 12 22.15 -0.52 -9.62
C LEU A 12 22.89 -0.09 -8.36
N ARG A 13 23.79 -0.94 -7.86
CA ARG A 13 24.66 -0.62 -6.71
C ARG A 13 25.55 0.58 -7.00
N THR A 14 26.17 0.66 -8.18
CA THR A 14 27.03 1.78 -8.57
C THR A 14 26.27 3.08 -8.82
N THR A 15 25.06 2.99 -9.37
CA THR A 15 24.21 4.17 -9.61
C THR A 15 23.65 4.76 -8.31
N GLY A 16 23.34 3.91 -7.33
CA GLY A 16 22.83 4.33 -6.01
C GLY A 16 23.92 4.61 -4.96
N ASP A 17 25.19 4.63 -5.35
CA ASP A 17 26.35 4.81 -4.45
C ASP A 17 26.34 3.90 -3.21
N HIS A 18 25.92 2.65 -3.39
CA HIS A 18 25.86 1.66 -2.31
C HIS A 18 27.18 0.89 -2.18
N LYS A 19 27.65 0.66 -0.94
CA LYS A 19 28.93 -0.03 -0.68
C LYS A 19 28.84 -1.52 -0.95
N SER A 20 27.64 -2.10 -0.92
CA SER A 20 27.41 -3.52 -1.22
C SER A 20 26.06 -3.78 -1.87
N VAL A 21 25.93 -4.91 -2.55
CA VAL A 21 24.62 -5.37 -3.07
C VAL A 21 23.65 -5.64 -1.92
N ASN A 22 24.14 -6.07 -0.76
CA ASN A 22 23.30 -6.28 0.43
C ASN A 22 22.69 -4.97 0.95
N GLU A 23 23.45 -3.87 0.90
CA GLU A 23 22.97 -2.54 1.29
C GLU A 23 21.89 -2.03 0.32
N LEU A 24 22.11 -2.20 -0.99
CA LEU A 24 21.09 -1.94 -2.01
C LEU A 24 19.81 -2.75 -1.74
N LEU A 25 19.93 -4.05 -1.50
CA LEU A 25 18.77 -4.92 -1.26
C LEU A 25 18.03 -4.53 0.03
N ALA A 26 18.76 -4.20 1.10
CA ALA A 26 18.16 -3.73 2.35
C ALA A 26 17.38 -2.43 2.13
N GLU A 27 17.94 -1.49 1.35
CA GLU A 27 17.27 -0.22 1.03
C GLU A 27 16.02 -0.42 0.18
N MET A 28 16.10 -1.29 -0.84
CA MET A 28 14.95 -1.65 -1.66
C MET A 28 13.82 -2.28 -0.84
N ILE A 29 14.16 -3.18 0.09
CA ILE A 29 13.18 -3.81 0.99
C ILE A 29 12.54 -2.75 1.92
N ARG A 30 13.34 -1.83 2.49
CA ARG A 30 12.81 -0.73 3.32
C ARG A 30 11.86 0.17 2.54
N THR A 31 12.27 0.58 1.35
CA THR A 31 11.47 1.44 0.48
C THR A 31 10.16 0.77 0.11
N HIS A 32 10.21 -0.51 -0.28
CA HIS A 32 9.01 -1.28 -0.59
C HIS A 32 8.05 -1.38 0.62
N LYS A 33 8.58 -1.66 1.82
CA LYS A 33 7.77 -1.70 3.05
C LYS A 33 7.11 -0.35 3.34
N MET A 34 7.85 0.76 3.21
CA MET A 34 7.29 2.10 3.41
C MET A 34 6.19 2.42 2.41
N LEU A 35 6.39 2.10 1.12
CA LEU A 35 5.38 2.31 0.09
C LEU A 35 4.11 1.49 0.35
N LYS A 36 4.27 0.23 0.77
CA LYS A 36 3.14 -0.63 1.12
C LYS A 36 2.36 -0.08 2.33
N MET A 37 3.05 0.31 3.39
CA MET A 37 2.42 0.93 4.56
C MET A 37 1.69 2.23 4.20
N LYS A 38 2.28 3.07 3.34
CA LYS A 38 1.63 4.28 2.85
C LYS A 38 0.34 3.96 2.10
N GLY A 39 0.37 2.99 1.19
CA GLY A 39 -0.82 2.57 0.45
C GLY A 39 -1.94 1.99 1.35
N GLU A 40 -1.57 1.26 2.40
CA GLU A 40 -2.53 0.76 3.40
C GLU A 40 -3.18 1.88 4.20
N ILE A 41 -2.41 2.92 4.58
CA ILE A 41 -2.94 4.12 5.26
C ILE A 41 -3.88 4.90 4.33
N ASP A 42 -3.52 5.07 3.06
CA ASP A 42 -4.36 5.78 2.10
C ASP A 42 -5.66 5.00 1.83
N THR A 43 -5.59 3.67 1.75
CA THR A 43 -6.78 2.80 1.66
C THR A 43 -7.67 2.95 2.90
N LEU A 44 -7.07 3.02 4.09
CA LEU A 44 -7.82 3.21 5.34
C LEU A 44 -8.49 4.59 5.37
N ARG A 45 -7.80 5.65 4.92
CA ARG A 45 -8.38 7.00 4.80
C ARG A 45 -9.53 7.05 3.81
N ASP A 46 -9.41 6.38 2.68
CA ASP A 46 -10.50 6.30 1.69
C ASP A 46 -11.72 5.58 2.27
N ARG A 47 -11.51 4.46 2.98
CA ARG A 47 -12.59 3.76 3.69
C ARG A 47 -13.21 4.59 4.80
N MET A 48 -12.41 5.33 5.57
CA MET A 48 -12.92 6.24 6.59
C MET A 48 -13.73 7.38 5.98
N LYS A 49 -13.28 7.95 4.86
CA LYS A 49 -14.03 8.99 4.14
C LYS A 49 -15.36 8.46 3.62
N GLN A 50 -15.37 7.25 3.06
CA GLN A 50 -16.60 6.57 2.65
C GLN A 50 -17.54 6.32 3.85
N ALA A 51 -17.01 5.93 5.00
CA ALA A 51 -17.81 5.68 6.20
C ALA A 51 -18.35 6.96 6.87
N VAL A 52 -17.61 8.07 6.80
CA VAL A 52 -18.06 9.38 7.32
C VAL A 52 -19.20 9.97 6.49
N ASP A 53 -19.23 9.68 5.19
CA ASP A 53 -20.30 10.12 4.28
C ASP A 53 -21.59 9.28 4.43
N VAL A 54 -21.56 8.26 5.29
CA VAL A 54 -22.69 7.36 5.55
C VAL A 54 -23.35 7.79 6.86
N ASP A 55 -24.44 8.56 6.72
CA ASP A 55 -25.35 8.87 7.83
C ASP A 55 -26.12 7.59 8.20
N VAL A 56 -25.77 7.03 9.37
CA VAL A 56 -26.34 5.79 9.92
C VAL A 56 -27.84 5.94 10.19
N ASP A 57 -28.28 7.14 10.59
CA ASP A 57 -29.69 7.42 10.85
C ASP A 57 -30.48 7.47 9.53
N HIS A 58 -29.89 8.07 8.49
CA HIS A 58 -30.49 8.06 7.15
C HIS A 58 -30.56 6.65 6.53
N LEU A 59 -29.54 5.80 6.76
CA LEU A 59 -29.58 4.40 6.34
C LEU A 59 -30.64 3.60 7.10
N ALA A 60 -30.80 3.83 8.40
CA ALA A 60 -31.81 3.19 9.23
C ALA A 60 -33.23 3.58 8.79
N GLU A 61 -33.46 4.85 8.45
CA GLU A 61 -34.72 5.30 7.85
C GLU A 61 -35.00 4.60 6.52
N ARG A 62 -34.01 4.49 5.63
CA ARG A 62 -34.16 3.76 4.35
C ARG A 62 -34.43 2.26 4.54
N LEU A 63 -33.83 1.64 5.55
CA LEU A 63 -34.08 0.24 5.91
C LEU A 63 -35.48 0.05 6.47
N ASN A 64 -35.97 0.98 7.29
CA ASN A 64 -37.34 0.96 7.80
C ASN A 64 -38.39 1.22 6.71
N LEU A 65 -38.02 1.87 5.61
CA LEU A 65 -38.86 2.09 4.43
C LEU A 65 -38.77 0.97 3.38
N ALA A 66 -37.93 -0.04 3.59
CA ALA A 66 -37.80 -1.16 2.66
C ALA A 66 -39.08 -2.03 2.70
N PRO A 67 -39.65 -2.41 1.54
CA PRO A 67 -40.94 -3.12 1.45
C PRO A 67 -40.89 -4.59 1.93
N PHE A 68 -39.75 -5.04 2.46
CA PHE A 68 -39.56 -6.38 2.97
C PHE A 68 -38.98 -6.28 4.39
N GLN A 69 -39.73 -6.79 5.38
CA GLN A 69 -39.22 -6.90 6.74
C GLN A 69 -38.14 -7.99 6.81
N VAL A 70 -37.11 -7.75 7.63
CA VAL A 70 -36.11 -8.76 8.01
C VAL A 70 -36.74 -9.81 8.91
#